data_AF-A0A5C4QM15-F1
#
_entry.id   AF-A0A5C4QM15-F1
#
_cell.length_a   1.000
_cell.length_b   1.000
_cell.length_c   1.000
_cell.angle_alpha   90.00
_cell.angle_beta   90.00
_cell.angle_gamma   90.00
#
_symmetry.space_group_name_H-M   'P 1'
#
loop_
_entity.id
_entity.type
_entity.pdbx_description
1 polymer ?
#
loop_
_entity_poly.entity_id
_entity_poly.type
_entity_poly.pdbx_seq_one_letter_code
_entity_poly.pdbx_strand_id
1 'polypeptide(L)'
;MRRTLGWGMVAATVIAVAGAPVGAADRSPARLTGSAEFALPYGQDDDVRSFAFDVRSVPYSRPIPLPGGENGSPADATGTVRVAHRLATQGITVRFEAAVDCMITSPGHATLTAIVTRADEQASDFLGKRVGFSVQDGGRNRDRVGFTWAASADQNEAGQWGPSRIGTCLAPAAFATVTHGDYRVRHAELTAPPADN
;
A
#
# COMPACT_ATOMS: atom_id res chain seq x y z
N MET A 1 60.64 -21.71 57.89
CA MET A 1 60.78 -21.22 56.50
C MET A 1 59.39 -20.89 55.97
N ARG A 2 59.02 -19.60 55.92
CA ARG A 2 57.74 -19.11 55.39
C ARG A 2 57.79 -19.07 53.86
N ARG A 3 56.83 -19.69 53.17
CA ARG A 3 56.62 -19.53 51.72
C ARG A 3 55.21 -18.98 51.51
N THR A 4 55.16 -17.76 50.99
CA THR A 4 53.96 -17.00 50.63
C THR A 4 53.41 -17.48 49.28
N LEU A 5 52.11 -17.80 49.22
CA LEU A 5 51.36 -17.99 47.98
C LEU A 5 50.99 -16.63 47.41
N GLY A 6 51.39 -16.35 46.17
CA GLY A 6 50.94 -15.19 45.40
C GLY A 6 49.70 -15.54 44.57
N TRP A 7 48.62 -14.76 44.75
CA TRP A 7 47.44 -14.79 43.88
C TRP A 7 47.69 -13.98 42.61
N GLY A 8 47.60 -14.64 41.45
CA GLY A 8 47.56 -13.98 40.14
C GLY A 8 46.12 -13.67 39.76
N MET A 9 45.81 -12.38 39.62
CA MET A 9 44.53 -11.86 39.16
C MET A 9 44.47 -11.95 37.63
N VAL A 10 43.59 -12.78 37.07
CA VAL A 10 43.35 -12.85 35.62
C VAL A 10 42.38 -11.72 35.26
N ALA A 11 42.86 -10.71 34.55
CA ALA A 11 42.04 -9.62 34.03
C ALA A 11 41.23 -10.12 32.83
N ALA A 12 39.90 -10.12 32.93
CA ALA A 12 39.00 -10.41 31.82
C ALA A 12 38.85 -9.16 30.94
N THR A 13 39.37 -9.22 29.72
CA THR A 13 39.24 -8.17 28.71
C THR A 13 37.82 -8.21 28.13
N VAL A 14 36.99 -7.23 28.46
CA VAL A 14 35.67 -7.06 27.84
C VAL A 14 35.87 -6.42 26.47
N ILE A 15 35.72 -7.20 25.40
CA ILE A 15 35.69 -6.68 24.03
C ILE A 15 34.35 -5.97 23.83
N ALA A 16 34.36 -4.65 23.89
CA ALA A 16 33.23 -3.83 23.47
C ALA A 16 33.09 -3.96 21.94
N VAL A 17 32.08 -4.71 21.49
CA VAL A 17 31.70 -4.73 20.08
C VAL A 17 31.04 -3.38 19.79
N ALA A 18 31.81 -2.45 19.22
CA ALA A 18 31.26 -1.21 18.70
C ALA A 18 30.23 -1.56 17.62
N GLY A 19 28.95 -1.32 17.92
CA GLY A 19 27.89 -1.43 16.92
C GLY A 19 28.24 -0.53 15.75
N ALA A 20 28.40 -1.12 14.56
CA ALA A 20 28.51 -0.35 13.34
C ALA A 20 27.31 0.60 13.27
N PRO A 21 27.47 1.87 12.86
CA PRO A 21 26.33 2.70 12.57
C PRO A 21 25.49 1.92 11.56
N VAL A 22 24.21 1.72 11.86
CA VAL A 22 23.25 1.23 10.88
C VAL A 22 23.34 2.23 9.73
N GLY A 23 24.12 1.85 8.71
CA GLY A 23 24.40 2.70 7.56
C GLY A 23 23.07 3.19 7.03
N ALA A 24 23.00 4.47 6.66
CA ALA A 24 21.81 5.09 6.09
C ALA A 24 21.21 4.13 5.07
N ALA A 25 20.20 3.37 5.49
CA ALA A 25 19.50 2.44 4.63
C ALA A 25 19.04 3.28 3.44
N ASP A 26 19.31 2.78 2.24
CA ASP A 26 18.93 3.42 0.98
C ASP A 26 17.48 3.95 1.14
N ARG A 27 17.34 5.27 1.34
CA ARG A 27 16.06 5.93 1.70
C ARG A 27 15.16 6.07 0.47
N SER A 28 15.21 5.08 -0.38
CA SER A 28 14.38 4.98 -1.56
C SER A 28 12.91 4.94 -1.12
N PRO A 29 12.02 5.78 -1.68
CA PRO A 29 10.63 5.84 -1.25
C PRO A 29 9.93 4.49 -1.48
N ALA A 30 8.91 4.17 -0.69
CA ALA A 30 8.03 3.06 -1.01
C ALA A 30 7.45 3.27 -2.41
N ARG A 31 7.31 2.21 -3.20
CA ARG A 31 6.84 2.30 -4.58
C ARG A 31 5.92 1.13 -4.91
N LEU A 32 4.86 1.41 -5.65
CA LEU A 32 4.06 0.41 -6.34
C LEU A 32 4.00 0.78 -7.82
N THR A 33 4.39 -0.16 -8.66
CA THR A 33 4.28 -0.03 -10.12
C THR A 33 3.81 -1.32 -10.77
N GLY A 34 3.31 -1.19 -11.99
CA GLY A 34 2.99 -2.33 -12.84
C GLY A 34 1.57 -2.24 -13.35
N SER A 35 1.22 -3.17 -14.23
CA SER A 35 -0.12 -3.30 -14.75
C SER A 35 -0.42 -4.77 -14.95
N ALA A 36 -1.59 -5.18 -14.48
CA ALA A 36 -1.97 -6.58 -14.55
C ALA A 36 -3.48 -6.73 -14.77
N GLU A 37 -3.84 -7.81 -15.47
CA GLU A 37 -5.18 -8.34 -15.54
C GLU A 37 -5.40 -9.34 -14.40
N PHE A 38 -6.64 -9.45 -13.93
CA PHE A 38 -6.98 -10.38 -12.86
C PHE A 38 -8.36 -11.00 -13.03
N ALA A 39 -8.51 -12.19 -12.45
CA ALA A 39 -9.78 -12.88 -12.36
C ALA A 39 -10.37 -12.73 -10.96
N LEU A 40 -11.69 -12.53 -10.88
CA LEU A 40 -12.41 -12.59 -9.61
C LEU A 40 -12.45 -14.03 -9.10
N PRO A 41 -12.39 -14.24 -7.77
CA PRO A 41 -12.44 -15.59 -7.20
C PRO A 41 -13.84 -16.24 -7.29
N TYR A 42 -14.86 -15.47 -7.66
CA TYR A 42 -16.24 -15.90 -7.85
C TYR A 42 -16.84 -15.19 -9.06
N GLY A 43 -17.94 -15.72 -9.61
CA GLY A 43 -18.62 -15.13 -10.76
C GLY A 43 -17.76 -15.16 -12.02
N GLN A 44 -17.42 -16.35 -12.49
CA GLN A 44 -16.61 -16.51 -13.70
C GLN A 44 -17.37 -15.94 -14.91
N ASP A 45 -16.70 -15.08 -15.66
CA ASP A 45 -17.16 -14.45 -16.89
C ASP A 45 -15.96 -14.22 -17.83
N ASP A 46 -16.26 -13.74 -19.04
CA ASP A 46 -15.24 -13.42 -20.05
C ASP A 46 -14.74 -11.97 -19.94
N ASP A 47 -15.08 -11.26 -18.85
CA ASP A 47 -14.69 -9.87 -18.69
C ASP A 47 -13.21 -9.74 -18.33
N VAL A 48 -12.54 -8.77 -18.96
CA VAL A 48 -11.15 -8.44 -18.65
C VAL A 48 -11.10 -7.27 -17.69
N ARG A 49 -10.50 -7.48 -16.53
CA ARG A 49 -10.33 -6.45 -15.49
C ARG A 49 -8.84 -6.20 -15.32
N SER A 50 -8.44 -4.94 -15.38
CA SER A 50 -7.04 -4.57 -15.24
C SER A 50 -6.88 -3.31 -14.41
N PHE A 51 -5.84 -3.31 -13.58
CA PHE A 51 -5.37 -2.13 -12.89
C PHE A 51 -3.93 -1.82 -13.33
N ALA A 52 -3.60 -0.53 -13.37
CA ALA A 52 -2.24 -0.05 -13.55
C ALA A 52 -1.91 0.94 -12.45
N PHE A 53 -0.73 0.77 -11.85
CA PHE A 53 -0.25 1.59 -10.74
C PHE A 53 1.06 2.29 -11.13
N ASP A 54 1.15 3.57 -10.79
CA ASP A 54 2.41 4.30 -10.70
C ASP A 54 2.36 5.21 -9.47
N VAL A 55 2.92 4.72 -8.36
CA VAL A 55 2.72 5.29 -7.03
C VAL A 55 4.01 5.31 -6.26
N ARG A 56 4.26 6.41 -5.53
CA ARG A 56 5.40 6.54 -4.60
C ARG A 56 4.97 7.19 -3.29
N SER A 57 5.63 6.81 -2.20
CA SER A 57 5.47 7.53 -0.94
C SER A 57 6.09 8.93 -1.01
N VAL A 58 5.43 9.86 -0.32
CA VAL A 58 5.85 11.25 -0.07
C VAL A 58 5.42 11.60 1.36
N PRO A 59 6.03 10.98 2.40
CA PRO A 59 5.62 11.16 3.79
C PRO A 59 5.56 12.63 4.19
N TYR A 60 4.56 13.01 4.98
CA TYR A 60 4.40 14.37 5.52
C TYR A 60 4.37 15.46 4.45
N SER A 61 3.66 15.21 3.35
CA SER A 61 3.63 16.12 2.19
C SER A 61 2.34 16.91 2.06
N ARG A 62 1.24 16.47 2.70
CA ARG A 62 -0.06 17.14 2.58
C ARG A 62 -0.82 17.11 3.91
N PRO A 63 -1.35 18.25 4.37
CA PRO A 63 -2.14 18.29 5.58
C PRO A 63 -3.37 17.38 5.51
N ILE A 64 -3.69 16.75 6.63
CA ILE A 64 -4.95 16.04 6.85
C ILE A 64 -5.83 16.94 7.71
N PRO A 65 -7.11 17.19 7.35
CA PRO A 65 -7.99 18.10 8.06
C PRO A 65 -8.54 17.50 9.37
N LEU A 66 -7.63 17.14 10.27
CA LEU A 66 -7.87 16.62 11.61
C LEU A 66 -6.79 17.18 12.56
N PRO A 67 -7.07 17.34 13.87
CA PRO A 67 -6.07 17.78 14.84
C PRO A 67 -4.82 16.89 14.82
N GLY A 68 -3.64 17.50 14.70
CA GLY A 68 -2.36 16.77 14.59
C GLY A 68 -2.02 16.28 13.18
N GLY A 69 -2.83 16.63 12.19
CA GLY A 69 -2.63 16.30 10.77
C GLY A 69 -1.96 17.39 9.94
N GLU A 70 -1.52 18.49 10.56
CA GLU A 70 -1.04 19.70 9.88
C GLU A 70 0.19 19.43 9.01
N ASN A 71 1.05 18.53 9.49
CA ASN A 71 2.27 18.10 8.79
C ASN A 71 2.02 16.92 7.83
N GLY A 72 0.79 16.43 7.72
CA GLY A 72 0.44 15.23 6.95
C GLY A 72 0.74 13.91 7.67
N SER A 73 0.75 12.82 6.91
CA SER A 73 0.90 11.46 7.45
C SER A 73 2.19 10.79 6.97
N PRO A 74 2.79 9.89 7.78
CA PRO A 74 3.90 9.05 7.29
C PRO A 74 3.50 8.18 6.08
N ALA A 75 2.20 7.95 5.89
CA ALA A 75 1.65 7.15 4.80
C ALA A 75 1.26 7.99 3.56
N ASP A 76 1.53 9.30 3.57
CA ASP A 76 1.26 10.16 2.43
C ASP A 76 1.93 9.60 1.16
N ALA A 77 1.15 9.54 0.08
CA ALA A 77 1.62 9.08 -1.22
C ALA A 77 1.04 9.93 -2.34
N THR A 78 1.66 9.80 -3.51
CA THR A 78 1.22 10.45 -4.74
C THR A 78 1.41 9.48 -5.91
N GLY A 79 0.63 9.69 -6.96
CA GLY A 79 0.64 8.83 -8.13
C GLY A 79 -0.74 8.65 -8.72
N THR A 80 -0.86 7.67 -9.61
CA THR A 80 -2.10 7.39 -10.32
C THR A 80 -2.41 5.90 -10.31
N VAL A 81 -3.69 5.59 -10.16
CA VAL A 81 -4.25 4.28 -10.48
C VAL A 81 -5.12 4.44 -11.72
N ARG A 82 -4.93 3.57 -12.70
CA ARG A 82 -5.85 3.43 -13.84
C ARG A 82 -6.58 2.12 -13.72
N VAL A 83 -7.89 2.17 -13.94
CA VAL A 83 -8.76 1.01 -13.91
C VAL A 83 -9.44 0.87 -15.26
N ALA A 84 -9.46 -0.35 -15.78
CA ALA A 84 -10.23 -0.70 -16.96
C ALA A 84 -10.96 -2.03 -16.76
N HIS A 85 -12.23 -2.05 -17.16
CA HIS A 85 -13.08 -3.23 -17.16
C HIS A 85 -13.72 -3.37 -18.54
N ARG A 86 -13.26 -4.37 -19.31
CA ARG A 86 -13.87 -4.77 -20.57
C ARG A 86 -15.03 -5.71 -20.27
N LEU A 87 -16.24 -5.26 -20.58
CA LEU A 87 -17.47 -6.02 -20.47
C LEU A 87 -17.65 -6.82 -21.76
N ALA A 88 -17.35 -8.12 -21.74
CA ALA A 88 -17.31 -8.94 -22.95
C ALA A 88 -18.67 -9.01 -23.64
N THR A 89 -19.74 -9.14 -22.86
CA THR A 89 -21.12 -9.24 -23.36
C THR A 89 -21.62 -7.96 -24.03
N GLN A 90 -21.12 -6.80 -23.61
CA GLN A 90 -21.52 -5.49 -24.14
C GLN A 90 -20.55 -4.96 -25.19
N GLY A 91 -19.35 -5.55 -25.32
CA GLY A 91 -18.32 -5.10 -26.24
C GLY A 91 -17.72 -3.73 -25.89
N ILE A 92 -17.91 -3.23 -24.66
CA ILE A 92 -17.41 -1.94 -24.20
C ILE A 92 -16.27 -2.10 -23.20
N THR A 93 -15.48 -1.04 -23.02
CA THR A 93 -14.49 -0.95 -21.94
C THR A 93 -14.78 0.30 -21.14
N VAL A 94 -15.06 0.12 -19.85
CA VAL A 94 -15.30 1.20 -18.89
C VAL A 94 -14.00 1.49 -18.15
N ARG A 95 -13.64 2.78 -18.04
CA ARG A 95 -12.38 3.23 -17.43
C ARG A 95 -12.59 4.31 -16.39
N PHE A 96 -11.64 4.37 -15.45
CA PHE A 96 -11.43 5.55 -14.61
C PHE A 96 -9.96 5.72 -14.22
N GLU A 97 -9.58 6.94 -13.87
CA GLU A 97 -8.29 7.29 -13.28
C GLU A 97 -8.49 7.87 -11.88
N ALA A 98 -7.64 7.48 -10.94
CA ALA A 98 -7.68 7.96 -9.57
C ALA A 98 -6.32 8.48 -9.11
N ALA A 99 -6.33 9.61 -8.42
CA ALA A 99 -5.15 10.22 -7.81
C ALA A 99 -4.91 9.63 -6.42
N VAL A 100 -3.74 9.03 -6.20
CA VAL A 100 -3.40 8.38 -4.93
C VAL A 100 -3.21 9.44 -3.84
N ASP A 101 -3.76 9.16 -2.66
CA ASP A 101 -3.60 10.01 -1.48
C ASP A 101 -2.88 9.34 -0.30
N CYS A 102 -2.85 8.01 -0.22
CA CYS A 102 -2.10 7.26 0.78
C CYS A 102 -1.53 5.97 0.20
N MET A 103 -0.36 5.54 0.69
CA MET A 103 0.15 4.18 0.53
C MET A 103 0.92 3.72 1.77
N ILE A 104 0.61 2.52 2.25
CA ILE A 104 1.40 1.78 3.26
C ILE A 104 1.93 0.52 2.59
N THR A 105 3.18 0.16 2.88
CA THR A 105 3.78 -1.06 2.35
C THR A 105 4.33 -1.93 3.47
N SER A 106 4.37 -3.24 3.22
CA SER A 106 5.25 -4.19 3.89
C SER A 106 5.99 -4.99 2.80
N PRO A 107 6.99 -5.81 3.13
CA PRO A 107 7.68 -6.62 2.13
C PRO A 107 6.70 -7.45 1.28
N GLY A 108 6.64 -7.16 -0.02
CA GLY A 108 5.73 -7.83 -0.97
C GLY A 108 4.27 -7.37 -0.94
N HIS A 109 3.91 -6.35 -0.14
CA HIS A 109 2.52 -5.89 -0.05
C HIS A 109 2.40 -4.36 -0.06
N ALA A 110 1.34 -3.86 -0.68
CA ALA A 110 0.95 -2.46 -0.62
C ALA A 110 -0.54 -2.32 -0.38
N THR A 111 -0.95 -1.38 0.47
CA THR A 111 -2.32 -0.92 0.62
C THR A 111 -2.34 0.57 0.31
N LEU A 112 -3.22 1.01 -0.57
CA LEU A 112 -3.33 2.41 -0.95
C LEU A 112 -4.78 2.84 -1.12
N THR A 113 -4.99 4.15 -1.04
CA THR A 113 -6.26 4.78 -1.40
C THR A 113 -6.04 5.86 -2.44
N ALA A 114 -7.07 6.09 -3.24
CA ALA A 114 -7.06 7.09 -4.29
C ALA A 114 -8.43 7.74 -4.43
N ILE A 115 -8.47 8.99 -4.87
CA ILE A 115 -9.70 9.71 -5.23
C ILE A 115 -9.86 9.64 -6.73
N VAL A 116 -11.02 9.20 -7.23
CA VAL A 116 -11.28 9.14 -8.67
C VAL A 116 -11.40 10.55 -9.24
N THR A 117 -10.54 10.87 -10.21
CA THR A 117 -10.43 12.21 -10.81
C THR A 117 -10.96 12.26 -12.25
N ARG A 118 -11.05 11.12 -12.93
CA ARG A 118 -11.63 10.99 -14.27
C ARG A 118 -12.34 9.65 -14.37
N ALA A 119 -13.48 9.61 -15.06
CA ALA A 119 -14.22 8.39 -15.31
C ALA A 119 -14.98 8.51 -16.64
N ASP A 120 -15.12 7.38 -17.34
CA ASP A 120 -16.07 7.27 -18.45
C ASP A 120 -17.51 7.44 -17.91
N GLU A 121 -18.47 7.75 -18.79
CA GLU A 121 -19.87 8.00 -18.43
C GLU A 121 -20.47 6.87 -17.57
N GLN A 122 -20.19 5.62 -17.95
CA GLN A 122 -20.65 4.42 -17.24
C GLN A 122 -20.02 4.23 -15.85
N ALA A 123 -18.93 4.95 -15.53
CA ALA A 123 -18.28 4.95 -14.22
C ALA A 123 -18.38 6.31 -13.52
N SER A 124 -19.25 7.22 -14.00
CA SER A 124 -19.40 8.57 -13.45
C SER A 124 -19.75 8.58 -11.95
N ASP A 125 -20.46 7.57 -11.47
CA ASP A 125 -20.76 7.38 -10.05
C ASP A 125 -19.52 7.26 -9.16
N PHE A 126 -18.35 6.93 -9.71
CA PHE A 126 -17.10 6.89 -8.95
C PHE A 126 -16.44 8.26 -8.81
N LEU A 127 -16.77 9.24 -9.65
CA LEU A 127 -16.07 10.52 -9.71
C LEU A 127 -16.10 11.23 -8.34
N GLY A 128 -14.93 11.64 -7.85
CA GLY A 128 -14.76 12.26 -6.54
C GLY A 128 -14.82 11.30 -5.34
N LYS A 129 -15.15 10.02 -5.54
CA LYS A 129 -15.16 9.03 -4.46
C LYS A 129 -13.76 8.50 -4.19
N ARG A 130 -13.50 8.16 -2.92
CA ARG A 130 -12.32 7.39 -2.53
C ARG A 130 -12.53 5.92 -2.86
N VAL A 131 -11.49 5.30 -3.38
CA VAL A 131 -11.38 3.87 -3.63
C VAL A 131 -10.13 3.33 -2.95
N GLY A 132 -10.20 2.10 -2.46
CA GLY A 132 -9.07 1.42 -1.82
C GLY A 132 -8.58 0.25 -2.66
N PHE A 133 -7.27 0.03 -2.64
CA PHE A 133 -6.61 -1.07 -3.32
C PHE A 133 -5.60 -1.74 -2.39
N SER A 134 -5.48 -3.05 -2.50
CA SER A 134 -4.37 -3.81 -1.92
C SER A 134 -3.69 -4.62 -3.01
N VAL A 135 -2.37 -4.73 -2.94
CA VAL A 135 -1.53 -5.50 -3.85
C VAL A 135 -0.67 -6.45 -3.04
N GLN A 136 -0.57 -7.68 -3.51
CA GLN A 136 0.47 -8.62 -3.14
C GLN A 136 1.37 -8.84 -4.36
N ASP A 137 2.64 -8.46 -4.26
CA ASP A 137 3.71 -8.86 -5.17
C ASP A 137 4.23 -10.23 -4.70
N GLY A 138 3.67 -11.28 -5.27
CA GLY A 138 4.00 -12.66 -4.96
C GLY A 138 5.18 -13.20 -5.76
N GLY A 139 5.78 -12.37 -6.62
CA GLY A 139 6.69 -12.80 -7.66
C GLY A 139 5.97 -13.43 -8.85
N ARG A 140 6.72 -14.11 -9.72
CA ARG A 140 6.23 -14.57 -11.03
C ARG A 140 4.87 -15.27 -10.96
N ASN A 141 3.86 -14.66 -11.58
CA ASN A 141 2.49 -15.17 -11.74
C ASN A 141 1.79 -15.52 -10.41
N ARG A 142 2.15 -14.85 -9.32
CA ARG A 142 1.57 -15.07 -7.99
C ARG A 142 0.99 -13.80 -7.37
N ASP A 143 0.95 -12.74 -8.16
CA ASP A 143 0.45 -11.46 -7.70
C ASP A 143 -1.05 -11.53 -7.46
N ARG A 144 -1.50 -10.72 -6.49
CA ARG A 144 -2.91 -10.55 -6.19
C ARG A 144 -3.26 -9.10 -6.03
N VAL A 145 -4.54 -8.82 -6.22
CA VAL A 145 -5.10 -7.49 -5.99
C VAL A 145 -6.42 -7.56 -5.22
N GLY A 146 -6.69 -6.55 -4.41
CA GLY A 146 -7.94 -6.34 -3.71
C GLY A 146 -8.43 -4.92 -3.94
N PHE A 147 -9.74 -4.73 -3.89
CA PHE A 147 -10.36 -3.43 -4.12
C PHE A 147 -11.74 -3.33 -3.44
N THR A 148 -12.15 -2.11 -3.10
CA THR A 148 -13.23 -1.86 -2.14
C THR A 148 -14.65 -2.03 -2.66
N TRP A 149 -14.88 -2.22 -3.96
CA TRP A 149 -16.22 -2.24 -4.55
C TRP A 149 -16.71 -3.61 -5.02
N ALA A 150 -15.95 -4.69 -4.76
CA ALA A 150 -16.39 -6.06 -5.07
C ALA A 150 -16.99 -6.81 -3.88
N ALA A 151 -16.43 -6.63 -2.69
CA ALA A 151 -16.75 -7.46 -1.52
C ALA A 151 -16.90 -6.66 -0.22
N SER A 152 -16.73 -5.33 -0.26
CA SER A 152 -16.84 -4.48 0.92
C SER A 152 -18.18 -3.76 0.93
N ALA A 153 -18.87 -3.82 2.07
CA ALA A 153 -20.07 -3.06 2.38
C ALA A 153 -19.93 -2.46 3.79
N ASP A 154 -20.72 -1.44 4.09
CA ASP A 154 -20.79 -0.81 5.42
C ASP A 154 -22.25 -0.53 5.79
N GLN A 155 -22.52 -0.40 7.08
CA GLN A 155 -23.81 0.02 7.59
C GLN A 155 -23.79 1.51 7.95
N ASN A 156 -24.85 2.22 7.58
CA ASN A 156 -25.08 3.56 8.10
C ASN A 156 -25.59 3.51 9.56
N GLU A 157 -25.79 4.68 10.18
CA GLU A 157 -26.25 4.80 11.56
C GLU A 157 -27.62 4.15 11.80
N ALA A 158 -28.45 4.04 10.76
CA ALA A 158 -29.74 3.36 10.80
C ALA A 158 -29.63 1.83 10.59
N GLY A 159 -28.42 1.29 10.50
CA GLY A 159 -28.16 -0.14 10.26
C GLY A 159 -28.38 -0.61 8.82
N GLN A 160 -28.59 0.31 7.87
CA GLN A 160 -28.82 -0.03 6.47
C GLN A 160 -27.49 -0.27 5.76
N TRP A 161 -27.41 -1.36 5.00
CA TRP A 161 -26.23 -1.73 4.22
C TRP A 161 -26.10 -0.90 2.95
N GLY A 162 -24.87 -0.50 2.64
CA GLY A 162 -24.51 0.18 1.40
C GLY A 162 -23.02 0.06 1.08
N PRO A 163 -22.53 0.79 0.07
CA PRO A 163 -21.11 0.85 -0.25
C PRO A 163 -20.27 1.26 0.96
N SER A 164 -19.10 0.66 1.13
CA SER A 164 -18.23 0.98 2.26
C SER A 164 -17.81 2.45 2.29
N ARG A 165 -17.84 3.06 3.47
CA ARG A 165 -17.12 4.32 3.73
C ARG A 165 -15.63 4.01 3.79
N ILE A 166 -14.85 4.64 2.91
CA ILE A 166 -13.42 4.35 2.76
C ILE A 166 -12.60 5.49 3.37
N GLY A 167 -11.96 5.20 4.50
CA GLY A 167 -10.93 6.06 5.10
C GLY A 167 -9.61 5.98 4.33
N THR A 168 -8.65 6.81 4.70
CA THR A 168 -7.30 6.76 4.10
C THR A 168 -6.59 5.44 4.44
N CYS A 169 -5.82 4.91 3.49
CA CYS A 169 -5.04 3.68 3.66
C CYS A 169 -5.85 2.41 3.99
N LEU A 170 -7.16 2.37 3.67
CA LEU A 170 -8.04 1.23 3.92
C LEU A 170 -8.42 0.51 2.62
N ALA A 171 -8.20 -0.81 2.59
CA ALA A 171 -8.63 -1.71 1.52
C ALA A 171 -8.80 -3.14 2.08
N PRO A 172 -9.61 -4.00 1.45
CA PRO A 172 -9.66 -5.41 1.80
C PRO A 172 -8.32 -6.10 1.47
N ALA A 173 -8.12 -7.34 1.95
CA ALA A 173 -6.97 -8.15 1.58
C ALA A 173 -6.89 -8.37 0.05
N ALA A 174 -5.69 -8.61 -0.47
CA ALA A 174 -5.51 -8.91 -1.90
C ALA A 174 -6.05 -10.31 -2.20
N PHE A 175 -7.21 -10.38 -2.87
CA PHE A 175 -7.97 -11.62 -3.04
C PHE A 175 -8.01 -12.13 -4.49
N ALA A 176 -8.03 -11.22 -5.47
CA ALA A 176 -8.15 -11.56 -6.89
C ALA A 176 -6.78 -11.93 -7.46
N THR A 177 -6.72 -13.05 -8.19
CA THR A 177 -5.48 -13.59 -8.74
C THR A 177 -5.16 -12.89 -10.06
N VAL A 178 -3.92 -12.41 -10.19
CA VAL A 178 -3.40 -11.87 -11.45
C VAL A 178 -3.26 -12.99 -12.48
N THR A 179 -3.75 -12.74 -13.69
CA THR A 179 -3.75 -13.69 -14.81
C THR A 179 -2.78 -13.30 -15.92
N HIS A 180 -2.51 -12.00 -16.08
CA HIS A 180 -1.56 -11.46 -17.05
C HIS A 180 -0.90 -10.20 -16.51
N GLY A 181 0.38 -9.97 -16.82
CA GLY A 181 1.16 -8.86 -16.28
C GLY A 181 1.67 -9.13 -14.86
N ASP A 182 2.23 -8.09 -14.24
CA ASP A 182 2.80 -8.15 -12.90
C ASP A 182 2.76 -6.78 -12.18
N TYR A 183 2.87 -6.85 -10.87
CA TYR A 183 3.09 -5.71 -10.00
C TYR A 183 4.46 -5.80 -9.35
N ARG A 184 4.98 -4.64 -8.93
CA ARG A 184 6.23 -4.52 -8.18
C ARG A 184 6.01 -3.63 -6.98
N VAL A 185 6.24 -4.20 -5.80
CA VAL A 185 6.23 -3.47 -4.53
C VAL A 185 7.66 -3.29 -4.04
N ARG A 186 8.08 -2.03 -3.93
CA ARG A 186 9.26 -1.66 -3.13
C ARG A 186 8.78 -1.16 -1.78
N HIS A 187 9.16 -1.90 -0.73
CA HIS A 187 8.86 -1.52 0.63
C HIS A 187 9.79 -0.41 1.13
N ALA A 188 9.24 0.51 1.93
CA ALA A 188 9.99 1.39 2.82
C ALA A 188 9.25 1.51 4.16
N GLU A 189 10.02 1.63 5.24
CA GLU A 189 9.49 1.78 6.60
C GLU A 189 8.78 3.13 6.78
N LEU A 190 7.72 3.14 7.59
CA LEU A 190 7.08 4.38 8.02
C LEU A 190 8.01 5.11 9.01
N THR A 191 8.16 6.42 8.82
CA THR A 191 9.05 7.24 9.65
C THR A 191 8.27 7.99 10.72
N ALA A 192 8.95 8.39 11.79
CA ALA A 192 8.42 9.38 12.72
C ALA A 192 8.25 10.75 12.03
N PRO A 193 7.42 11.66 12.57
CA PRO A 193 7.32 13.02 12.07
C PRO A 193 8.69 13.72 12.09
N PRO A 194 8.94 14.65 11.15
CA PRO A 194 10.08 15.55 11.26
C PRO A 194 10.05 16.24 12.63
N ALA A 195 11.21 16.39 13.26
CA ALA A 195 11.29 17.22 14.47
C ALA A 195 10.88 18.66 14.12
N ASP A 196 10.10 19.29 15.00
CA ASP A 196 9.79 20.71 14.92
C ASP A 196 11.12 21.48 14.99
N ASN A 197 11.43 22.28 13.97
CA ASN A 197 12.56 23.22 13.99
C ASN A 197 12.12 24.56 14.59
#